data_AF-A0AAV7K4C5-F1
#
_entry.id   AF-A0AAV7K4C5-F1
#
_cell.length_a   1.000
_cell.length_b   1.000
_cell.length_c   1.000
_cell.angle_alpha   90.00
_cell.angle_beta   90.00
_cell.angle_gamma   90.00
#
_symmetry.space_group_name_H-M   'P 1'
#
loop_
_entity.id
_entity.type
_entity.pdbx_description
1 polymer ?
#
loop_
_entity_poly.entity_id
_entity_poly.type
_entity_poly.pdbx_seq_one_letter_code
_entity_poly.pdbx_strand_id
1 'polypeptide(L)'
;MQKLYAFIEGSTKRHGLFKDIQMKCYASQGEGKKIGTLKSLSDTRWSSRAEACQVLLENISVLLKVLDSIIYDGKYDSGVVSDAFSLSKCIDFQFCLCF
;
A
#
# COMPACT_ATOMS: atom_id res chain seq x y z
N MET A 1 -3.26 -8.11 -3.11
CA MET A 1 -1.96 -7.90 -2.41
C MET A 1 -0.75 -7.78 -3.35
N GLN A 2 -0.33 -8.82 -4.09
CA GLN A 2 0.86 -8.73 -4.97
C GLN A 2 0.80 -7.59 -6.00
N LYS A 3 -0.37 -7.34 -6.59
CA LYS A 3 -0.59 -6.22 -7.52
C LYS A 3 -0.38 -4.85 -6.87
N LEU A 4 -0.78 -4.68 -5.60
CA LEU A 4 -0.61 -3.43 -4.87
C LEU A 4 0.87 -3.19 -4.54
N TYR A 5 1.56 -4.24 -4.08
CA TYR A 5 3.01 -4.20 -3.89
C TYR A 5 3.74 -3.80 -5.18
N ALA A 6 3.46 -4.48 -6.29
CA ALA A 6 4.07 -4.19 -7.59
C ALA A 6 3.73 -2.78 -8.10
N PHE A 7 2.50 -2.30 -7.84
CA PHE A 7 2.10 -0.95 -8.21
C PHE A 7 2.90 0.12 -7.46
N ILE A 8 3.03 -0.01 -6.13
CA ILE A 8 3.77 0.94 -5.30
C ILE A 8 5.28 0.89 -5.57
N GLU A 9 5.88 -0.32 -5.52
CA GLU A 9 7.32 -0.51 -5.67
C GLU A 9 7.81 -0.38 -7.12
N GLY A 10 6.91 -0.57 -8.11
CA GLY A 10 7.24 -0.45 -9.53
C GLY A 10 7.52 0.98 -10.01
N SER A 11 7.48 1.98 -9.13
CA SER A 11 7.88 3.36 -9.45
C SER A 11 8.48 4.06 -8.24
N THR A 12 9.66 4.66 -8.43
CA THR A 12 10.33 5.47 -7.40
C THR A 12 9.49 6.64 -6.92
N LYS A 13 8.70 7.26 -7.81
CA LYS A 13 7.77 8.36 -7.45
C LYS A 13 6.67 7.87 -6.50
N ARG A 14 6.03 6.74 -6.83
CA ARG A 14 4.95 6.16 -6.01
C ARG A 14 5.47 5.61 -4.70
N HIS A 15 6.65 4.98 -4.70
CA HIS A 15 7.33 4.54 -3.50
C HIS A 15 7.68 5.73 -2.58
N GLY A 16 8.19 6.83 -3.15
CA GLY A 16 8.48 8.07 -2.40
C GLY A 16 7.22 8.64 -1.75
N LEU A 17 6.13 8.78 -2.52
CA LEU A 17 4.83 9.22 -1.99
C LEU A 17 4.34 8.32 -0.84
N PHE A 18 4.50 7.00 -0.98
CA PHE A 18 4.17 6.05 0.08
C PHE A 18 4.97 6.32 1.35
N LYS A 19 6.30 6.50 1.25
CA LYS A 19 7.16 6.80 2.40
C LYS A 19 6.81 8.12 3.07
N ASP A 20 6.50 9.16 2.29
CA ASP A 20 6.12 10.46 2.82
C ASP A 20 4.80 10.40 3.60
N ILE A 21 3.78 9.73 3.05
CA ILE A 21 2.48 9.58 3.72
C ILE A 21 2.61 8.64 4.92
N GLN A 22 3.41 7.59 4.80
CA GLN A 22 3.75 6.67 5.90
C GLN A 22 4.37 7.45 7.07
N MET A 23 5.42 8.23 6.81
CA MET A 23 6.07 9.05 7.83
C MET A 23 5.09 10.04 8.48
N LYS A 24 4.27 10.74 7.70
CA LYS A 24 3.25 11.67 8.23
C LYS A 24 2.21 10.98 9.11
N CYS A 25 1.77 9.79 8.75
CA CYS A 25 0.75 9.06 9.50
C CYS A 25 1.27 8.47 10.82
N TYR A 26 2.55 8.12 10.88
CA TYR A 26 3.16 7.49 12.06
C TYR A 26 4.04 8.44 12.89
N ALA A 27 4.36 9.64 12.40
CA ALA A 27 5.08 10.67 13.16
C ALA A 27 4.39 11.03 14.49
N SER A 28 3.07 10.84 14.58
CA SER A 28 2.27 11.06 15.79
C SER A 28 2.18 9.85 16.73
N GLN A 29 2.72 8.67 16.36
CA GLN A 29 2.60 7.43 17.15
C GLN A 29 3.81 7.12 18.06
N GLY A 30 4.75 8.05 18.20
CA GLY A 30 5.94 7.88 19.05
C GLY A 30 7.05 7.04 18.42
N GLU A 31 8.29 7.27 18.83
CA GLU A 31 9.55 6.79 18.21
C GLU A 31 9.76 5.26 18.18
N GLY A 32 8.77 4.46 18.61
CA GLY A 32 8.92 3.01 18.80
C GLY A 32 8.29 2.10 17.74
N LYS A 33 7.39 2.60 16.88
CA LYS A 33 6.69 1.73 15.92
C LYS A 33 7.57 1.51 14.69
N LYS A 34 8.26 0.36 14.61
CA LYS A 34 8.90 -0.09 13.37
C LYS A 34 7.82 -0.31 12.32
N ILE A 35 7.67 0.66 11.41
CA ILE A 35 6.69 0.56 10.35
C ILE A 35 7.21 -0.47 9.35
N GLY A 36 6.47 -1.58 9.18
CA GLY A 36 6.83 -2.63 8.24
C GLY A 36 6.97 -2.09 6.82
N THR A 37 8.00 -2.55 6.11
CA THR A 37 8.15 -2.27 4.67
C THR A 37 7.35 -3.30 3.88
N LEU A 38 6.61 -2.85 2.87
CA LEU A 38 5.85 -3.75 2.00
C LEU A 38 6.79 -4.82 1.44
N LYS A 39 6.37 -6.08 1.54
CA LYS A 39 7.11 -7.22 1.01
C LYS A 39 6.33 -7.80 -0.17
N SER A 40 7.04 -8.32 -1.17
CA SER A 40 6.41 -9.15 -2.17
C SER A 40 5.85 -10.42 -1.51
N LEU A 41 4.78 -10.96 -2.07
CA LEU A 41 4.33 -12.29 -1.67
C LEU A 41 5.34 -13.31 -2.21
N SER A 42 5.90 -14.13 -1.31
CA SER A 42 6.67 -15.30 -1.71
C SER A 42 5.73 -16.48 -1.93
N ASP A 43 5.84 -17.11 -3.10
CA ASP A 43 5.02 -18.28 -3.46
C ASP A 43 5.45 -19.56 -2.72
N THR A 44 6.63 -19.58 -2.08
CA THR A 44 7.24 -20.81 -1.56
C THR A 44 7.22 -20.96 -0.04
N ARG A 45 6.81 -19.96 0.74
CA ARG A 45 6.77 -20.06 2.22
C ARG A 45 5.56 -19.34 2.83
N TRP A 46 4.66 -20.14 3.43
CA TRP A 46 3.42 -19.66 4.04
C TRP A 46 3.64 -18.65 5.18
N SER A 47 4.73 -18.80 5.95
CA SER A 47 5.13 -17.84 6.99
C SER A 47 5.45 -16.45 6.41
N SER A 48 6.16 -16.39 5.28
CA SER A 48 6.44 -15.13 4.59
C SER A 48 5.18 -14.48 4.01
N ARG A 49 4.18 -15.29 3.63
CA ARG A 49 2.87 -14.79 3.21
C ARG A 49 2.12 -14.15 4.37
N ALA A 50 2.08 -14.79 5.54
CA ALA A 50 1.42 -14.24 6.72
C ALA A 50 2.05 -12.91 7.18
N GLU A 51 3.39 -12.83 7.20
CA GLU A 51 4.10 -11.58 7.50
C GLU A 51 3.80 -10.47 6.48
N ALA A 52 3.80 -10.80 5.17
CA ALA A 52 3.51 -9.82 4.13
C ALA A 52 2.05 -9.31 4.22
N CYS A 53 1.10 -10.19 4.55
CA CYS A 53 -0.28 -9.80 4.84
C CYS A 53 -0.35 -8.88 6.06
N GLN A 54 0.31 -9.23 7.17
CA GLN A 54 0.29 -8.44 8.39
C GLN A 54 0.87 -7.03 8.18
N VAL A 55 2.01 -6.92 7.51
CA VAL A 55 2.60 -5.61 7.18
C VAL A 55 1.67 -4.78 6.28
N LEU A 56 0.95 -5.42 5.37
CA LEU A 56 -0.02 -4.74 4.52
C LEU A 56 -1.23 -4.25 5.32
N LEU A 57 -1.73 -5.06 6.27
CA LEU A 57 -2.80 -4.66 7.20
C LEU A 57 -2.37 -3.44 8.03
N GLU A 58 -1.15 -3.47 8.57
CA GLU A 58 -0.62 -2.37 9.38
C GLU A 58 -0.53 -1.05 8.59
N ASN A 59 -0.33 -1.13 7.28
CA ASN A 59 -0.19 0.01 6.37
C ASN A 59 -1.43 0.31 5.52
N ILE A 60 -2.57 -0.35 5.76
CA ILE A 60 -3.77 -0.25 4.91
C ILE A 60 -4.25 1.19 4.76
N SER A 61 -4.32 1.95 5.85
CA SER A 61 -4.74 3.35 5.84
C SER A 61 -3.78 4.26 5.08
N VAL A 62 -2.48 3.94 5.11
CA VAL A 62 -1.46 4.67 4.33
C VAL A 62 -1.62 4.37 2.84
N LEU A 63 -1.82 3.10 2.49
CA LEU A 63 -2.02 2.65 1.13
C LEU A 63 -3.25 3.29 0.49
N LEU A 64 -4.38 3.35 1.21
CA LEU A 64 -5.59 4.03 0.73
C LEU A 64 -5.33 5.52 0.46
N LYS A 65 -4.66 6.22 1.40
CA LYS A 65 -4.29 7.64 1.20
C LYS A 65 -3.36 7.86 0.01
N VAL A 66 -2.44 6.93 -0.24
CA VAL A 66 -1.56 7.00 -1.42
C VAL A 66 -2.37 6.86 -2.71
N LEU A 67 -3.29 5.89 -2.76
CA LEU A 67 -4.17 5.70 -3.92
C LEU A 67 -5.06 6.93 -4.15
N ASP A 68 -5.66 7.49 -3.09
CA ASP A 68 -6.46 8.71 -3.19
C ASP A 68 -5.61 9.90 -3.69
N SER A 69 -4.41 10.10 -3.16
CA SER A 69 -3.52 11.15 -3.65
C SER A 69 -3.16 10.95 -5.12
N ILE A 70 -2.93 9.72 -5.57
CA ILE A 70 -2.70 9.43 -7.00
C ILE A 70 -3.93 9.78 -7.84
N ILE A 71 -5.13 9.42 -7.38
CA ILE A 71 -6.39 9.63 -8.10
C ILE A 71 -6.75 11.12 -8.19
N TYR A 72 -6.54 11.89 -7.13
CA TYR A 72 -7.09 13.24 -7.00
C TYR A 72 -6.06 14.37 -7.17
N ASP A 73 -4.76 14.14 -7.06
CA ASP A 73 -3.75 15.21 -7.17
C ASP A 73 -3.56 15.74 -8.61
N GLY A 74 -4.02 15.01 -9.64
CA GLY A 74 -3.86 15.40 -11.05
C GLY A 74 -2.41 15.37 -11.57
N LYS A 75 -1.48 14.75 -10.84
CA LYS A 75 -0.04 14.71 -11.17
C LYS A 75 0.39 13.44 -11.92
N TYR A 76 -0.51 12.48 -12.09
CA TYR A 76 -0.25 11.17 -12.67
C TYR A 76 -0.98 11.00 -14.00
N ASP A 77 -0.44 10.15 -14.86
CA ASP A 77 -1.08 9.81 -16.13
C ASP A 77 -2.38 9.03 -15.91
N SER A 78 -3.27 9.07 -16.91
CA SER A 78 -4.60 8.46 -16.85
C SER A 78 -4.55 6.94 -16.62
N GLY A 79 -3.50 6.26 -17.11
CA GLY A 79 -3.30 4.83 -16.89
C GLY A 79 -3.04 4.53 -15.42
N VAL A 80 -2.08 5.22 -14.82
CA VAL A 80 -1.75 5.09 -13.39
C VAL A 80 -2.93 5.46 -12.48
N VAL A 81 -3.71 6.48 -12.86
CA VAL A 81 -4.92 6.87 -12.13
C VAL A 81 -5.99 5.77 -12.20
N SER A 82 -6.22 5.19 -13.38
CA SER A 82 -7.19 4.11 -13.58
C SER A 82 -6.79 2.84 -12.79
N ASP A 83 -5.50 2.51 -12.81
CA ASP A 83 -4.94 1.41 -12.02
C ASP A 83 -5.13 1.65 -10.53
N ALA A 84 -4.83 2.86 -10.04
CA ALA A 84 -5.01 3.24 -8.64
C ALA A 84 -6.48 3.13 -8.20
N PHE A 85 -7.40 3.62 -9.03
CA PHE A 85 -8.84 3.53 -8.77
C PHE A 85 -9.32 2.08 -8.68
N SER A 86 -8.89 1.24 -9.63
CA SER A 86 -9.21 -0.19 -9.66
C SER A 86 -8.67 -0.92 -8.43
N LEU A 87 -7.44 -0.62 -8.03
CA LEU A 87 -6.81 -1.16 -6.83
C LEU A 87 -7.53 -0.73 -5.55
N SER A 88 -7.95 0.54 -5.44
CA SER A 88 -8.71 1.05 -4.30
C SER A 88 -10.00 0.26 -4.09
N LYS A 89 -10.78 0.05 -5.16
CA LYS A 89 -11.99 -0.77 -5.11
C LYS A 89 -11.72 -2.23 -4.78
N CYS A 90 -10.65 -2.82 -5.30
CA CYS A 90 -10.29 -4.20 -5.00
C CYS A 90 -9.92 -4.43 -3.53
N ILE A 91 -9.30 -3.44 -2.88
CA ILE A 91 -8.92 -3.52 -1.46
C ILE A 91 -10.18 -3.62 -0.59
N ASP A 92 -11.19 -2.77 -0.83
CA ASP A 92 -12.45 -2.78 -0.07
C ASP A 92 -13.13 -4.17 -0.08
N PHE A 93 -13.28 -4.77 -1.27
CA PHE A 93 -13.96 -6.07 -1.40
C PHE A 93 -13.16 -7.23 -0.81
N GLN A 94 -11.85 -7.27 -1.04
CA GLN A 94 -11.02 -8.37 -0.55
C GLN A 94 -10.85 -8.33 0.97
N PHE A 95 -10.96 -7.13 1.58
CA PHE A 95 -10.89 -6.97 3.03
C PHE A 95 -12.17 -7.46 3.73
N CYS A 96 -13.35 -7.19 3.16
CA CYS A 96 -14.63 -7.68 3.70
C CYS A 96 -14.80 -9.21 3.62
N LEU A 97 -14.07 -9.90 2.73
CA LEU A 97 -14.18 -11.35 2.53
C LEU A 97 -13.15 -12.16 3.33
N CYS A 98 -12.19 -11.51 3.99
CA CYS A 98 -11.16 -12.17 4.78
C CYS A 98 -11.38 -12.07 6.30
N PHE A 99 -12.55 -11.57 6.73
CA PHE A 99 -13.04 -11.59 8.11
C PHE A 99 -14.31 -12.42 8.23
#